data_AF-A0A1R4HB89-F1
#
_entry.id   AF-A0A1R4HB89-F1
#
_cell.length_a   1.000
_cell.length_b   1.000
_cell.length_c   1.000
_cell.angle_alpha   90.00
_cell.angle_beta   90.00
_cell.angle_gamma   90.00
#
_symmetry.space_group_name_H-M   'P 1'
#
loop_
_entity.id
_entity.type
_entity.pdbx_description
1 polymer ?
#
loop_
_entity_poly.entity_id
_entity_poly.type
_entity_poly.pdbx_seq_one_letter_code
_entity_poly.pdbx_strand_id
1 'polypeptide(L)'
;MKKHDHAVFGCLLHDIGKFFERAEILDDYRKDHEKQQSYCKKKPEGGYSHFHVLNTLKFCELLSEQVTQIKPYEKQRHKTADQNWINLASFHHNPSEKEDSFLEKIVQAADHLASAEREQGSFYEQGINKKTQLESLLGRVSLEKEARQNDYFLPLTNTSLSDHAIFPQKAGLSGMEEKANDKGKVWLTRTTLAPEYQKIAKQFMAELQELQVFQTNMDKDKISRSTLRSLLCLMELYLGQVPAATNVLHPDISLFDHLRVTAAIGESLYLFHQVNTDQADYDDKKTVKWHLVCGDFSGIQKFIYKITSKGAAKGLRGRSFFIQLLCDAVSEQIIRKLGLYATARIYSSGGKFYLLIPAHLKEQVKHIADSVNKELLK
;
A
#
# COMPACT_ATOMS: atom_id res chain seq x y z
N MET A 1 -7.84 -19.67 2.24
CA MET A 1 -8.18 -18.29 1.90
C MET A 1 -9.41 -18.29 1.01
N LYS A 2 -10.28 -17.30 1.17
CA LYS A 2 -11.43 -17.02 0.29
C LYS A 2 -10.96 -16.15 -0.87
N LYS A 3 -11.77 -16.02 -1.94
CA LYS A 3 -11.47 -15.14 -3.09
C LYS A 3 -11.20 -13.68 -2.66
N HIS A 4 -11.94 -13.21 -1.66
CA HIS A 4 -11.74 -11.88 -1.06
C HIS A 4 -10.31 -11.69 -0.56
N ASP A 5 -9.79 -12.64 0.23
CA ASP A 5 -8.43 -12.59 0.75
C ASP A 5 -7.40 -12.58 -0.39
N HIS A 6 -7.65 -13.35 -1.45
CA HIS A 6 -6.75 -13.38 -2.61
C HIS A 6 -6.69 -12.04 -3.34
N ALA A 7 -7.83 -11.37 -3.53
CA ALA A 7 -7.88 -10.05 -4.15
C ALA A 7 -7.08 -9.02 -3.35
N VAL A 8 -7.27 -8.99 -2.02
CA VAL A 8 -6.60 -8.01 -1.14
C VAL A 8 -5.09 -8.26 -1.07
N PHE A 9 -4.65 -9.51 -0.89
CA PHE A 9 -3.21 -9.83 -0.89
C PHE A 9 -2.56 -9.58 -2.25
N GLY A 10 -3.26 -9.90 -3.36
CA GLY A 10 -2.80 -9.60 -4.71
C GLY A 10 -2.56 -8.10 -4.90
N CYS A 11 -3.51 -7.26 -4.50
CA CYS A 11 -3.38 -5.80 -4.58
C CYS A 11 -2.28 -5.25 -3.65
N LEU A 12 -2.17 -5.76 -2.42
CA LEU A 12 -1.17 -5.28 -1.46
C LEU A 12 0.27 -5.59 -1.89
N LEU A 13 0.48 -6.69 -2.61
CA LEU A 13 1.83 -7.20 -2.92
C LEU A 13 2.26 -6.99 -4.37
N HIS A 14 1.38 -6.48 -5.25
CA HIS A 14 1.63 -6.46 -6.70
C HIS A 14 2.99 -5.84 -7.09
N ASP A 15 3.33 -4.72 -6.48
CA ASP A 15 4.50 -3.90 -6.81
C ASP A 15 5.67 -4.06 -5.84
N ILE A 16 5.60 -4.98 -4.87
CA ILE A 16 6.67 -5.14 -3.87
C ILE A 16 8.01 -5.55 -4.50
N GLY A 17 7.96 -6.21 -5.67
CA GLY A 17 9.13 -6.55 -6.46
C GLY A 17 9.96 -5.35 -6.91
N LYS A 18 9.39 -4.13 -6.98
CA LYS A 18 10.16 -2.92 -7.29
C LYS A 18 11.23 -2.64 -6.24
N PHE A 19 10.92 -2.90 -4.97
CA PHE A 19 11.87 -2.75 -3.87
C PHE A 19 13.02 -3.75 -4.00
N PHE A 20 12.71 -5.02 -4.24
CA PHE A 20 13.69 -6.09 -4.38
C PHE A 20 14.53 -5.98 -5.67
N GLU A 21 13.94 -5.51 -6.77
CA GLU A 21 14.66 -5.22 -8.02
C GLU A 21 15.75 -4.17 -7.79
N ARG A 22 15.45 -3.11 -7.02
CA ARG A 22 16.40 -2.04 -6.71
C ARG A 22 17.47 -2.47 -5.71
N ALA A 23 17.12 -3.38 -4.80
CA ALA A 23 18.02 -4.02 -3.86
C ALA A 23 18.92 -5.09 -4.49
N GLU A 24 18.66 -5.49 -5.74
CA GLU A 24 19.36 -6.57 -6.44
C GLU A 24 19.32 -7.89 -5.66
N ILE A 25 18.14 -8.20 -5.08
CA ILE A 25 17.87 -9.47 -4.41
C ILE A 25 16.57 -10.10 -4.93
N LEU A 26 16.39 -11.39 -4.66
CA LEU A 26 15.25 -12.19 -5.16
C LEU A 26 15.13 -12.15 -6.69
N ASP A 27 16.27 -12.16 -7.38
CA ASP A 27 16.36 -12.09 -8.85
C ASP A 27 16.48 -13.48 -9.50
N ASP A 28 16.17 -14.54 -8.76
CA ASP A 28 16.25 -15.96 -9.15
C ASP A 28 15.64 -16.21 -10.53
N TYR A 29 14.49 -15.59 -10.80
CA TYR A 29 13.70 -15.79 -12.02
C TYR A 29 14.02 -14.81 -13.13
N ARG A 30 14.94 -13.87 -12.91
CA ARG A 30 15.24 -12.80 -13.87
C ARG A 30 15.70 -13.32 -15.23
N LYS A 31 16.36 -14.49 -15.27
CA LYS A 31 16.85 -15.15 -16.49
C LYS A 31 15.99 -16.35 -16.93
N ASP A 32 14.90 -16.64 -16.23
CA ASP A 32 13.99 -17.74 -16.55
C ASP A 32 13.04 -17.33 -17.69
N HIS A 33 13.26 -17.85 -18.89
CA HIS A 33 12.48 -17.49 -20.08
C HIS A 33 11.00 -17.88 -20.00
N GLU A 34 10.68 -19.00 -19.34
CA GLU A 34 9.29 -19.44 -19.18
C GLU A 34 8.51 -18.49 -18.26
N LYS A 35 9.16 -18.07 -17.17
CA LYS A 35 8.56 -17.08 -16.25
C LYS A 35 8.47 -15.70 -16.87
N GLN A 36 9.49 -15.27 -17.62
CA GLN A 36 9.42 -14.03 -18.38
C GLN A 36 8.24 -14.03 -19.35
N GLN A 37 8.04 -15.11 -20.09
CA GLN A 37 6.91 -15.25 -21.02
C GLN A 37 5.56 -15.22 -20.33
N SER A 38 5.48 -15.81 -19.13
CA SER A 38 4.22 -15.92 -18.40
C SER A 38 3.84 -14.60 -17.73
N TYR A 39 4.75 -13.98 -16.98
CA TYR A 39 4.42 -12.89 -16.07
C TYR A 39 4.78 -11.50 -16.60
N CYS A 40 5.85 -11.37 -17.39
CA CYS A 40 6.34 -10.06 -17.81
C CYS A 40 5.54 -9.50 -19.00
N LYS A 41 5.37 -8.18 -19.03
CA LYS A 41 4.72 -7.49 -20.15
C LYS A 41 5.61 -7.53 -21.39
N LYS A 42 5.09 -8.09 -22.48
CA LYS A 42 5.76 -8.14 -23.79
C LYS A 42 5.80 -6.74 -24.42
N LYS A 43 6.97 -6.36 -24.95
CA LYS A 43 7.14 -5.09 -25.68
C LYS A 43 6.70 -5.24 -27.14
N PRO A 44 6.22 -4.17 -27.80
CA PRO A 44 5.88 -4.20 -29.24
C PRO A 44 7.08 -4.58 -30.12
N GLU A 45 8.27 -4.12 -29.76
CA GLU A 45 9.53 -4.34 -30.48
C GLU A 45 10.16 -5.72 -30.22
N GLY A 46 9.52 -6.55 -29.38
CA GLY A 46 10.06 -7.82 -28.91
C GLY A 46 10.74 -7.72 -27.54
N GLY A 47 10.88 -8.87 -26.88
CA GLY A 47 11.37 -8.98 -25.51
C GLY A 47 10.34 -8.58 -24.44
N TYR A 48 10.81 -8.51 -23.19
CA TYR A 48 9.98 -8.32 -22.00
C TYR A 48 10.34 -7.05 -21.23
N SER A 49 9.39 -6.58 -20.43
CA SER A 49 9.48 -5.41 -19.55
C SER A 49 8.85 -5.72 -18.20
N HIS A 50 8.93 -4.78 -17.25
CA HIS A 50 8.33 -4.93 -15.91
C HIS A 50 8.88 -6.15 -15.16
N PHE A 51 10.20 -6.39 -15.22
CA PHE A 51 10.85 -7.55 -14.59
C PHE A 51 10.64 -7.63 -13.07
N HIS A 52 10.32 -6.52 -12.40
CA HIS A 52 9.97 -6.51 -10.98
C HIS A 52 8.83 -7.48 -10.63
N VAL A 53 7.95 -7.85 -11.56
CA VAL A 53 6.90 -8.86 -11.29
C VAL A 53 7.49 -10.23 -10.95
N LEU A 54 8.69 -10.55 -11.43
CA LEU A 54 9.40 -11.78 -11.10
C LEU A 54 9.99 -11.75 -9.69
N ASN A 55 10.46 -10.57 -9.25
CA ASN A 55 10.85 -10.35 -7.86
C ASN A 55 9.63 -10.42 -6.93
N THR A 56 8.47 -9.88 -7.35
CA THR A 56 7.18 -10.04 -6.64
C THR A 56 6.83 -11.52 -6.50
N LEU A 57 6.90 -12.29 -7.59
CA LEU A 57 6.61 -13.72 -7.59
C LEU A 57 7.48 -14.46 -6.56
N LYS A 58 8.80 -14.28 -6.63
CA LYS A 58 9.75 -14.93 -5.70
C LYS A 58 9.48 -14.55 -4.25
N PHE A 59 9.20 -13.28 -3.98
CA PHE A 59 8.85 -12.83 -2.63
C PHE A 59 7.56 -13.50 -2.12
N CYS A 60 6.51 -13.54 -2.94
CA CYS A 60 5.23 -14.14 -2.59
C CYS A 60 5.36 -15.65 -2.31
N GLU A 61 6.17 -16.37 -3.07
CA GLU A 61 6.48 -17.79 -2.80
C GLU A 61 7.13 -17.97 -1.43
N LEU A 62 8.19 -17.20 -1.12
CA LEU A 62 8.86 -17.23 0.18
C LEU A 62 7.92 -16.90 1.34
N LEU A 63 7.07 -15.88 1.18
CA LEU A 63 6.06 -15.51 2.17
C LEU A 63 5.07 -16.65 2.40
N SER A 64 4.67 -17.36 1.34
CA SER A 64 3.76 -18.51 1.44
C SER A 64 4.38 -19.72 2.15
N GLU A 65 5.70 -19.88 2.05
CA GLU A 65 6.45 -20.90 2.79
C GLU A 65 6.62 -20.52 4.26
N GLN A 66 6.89 -19.25 4.54
CA GLN A 66 7.02 -18.73 5.90
C GLN A 66 5.69 -18.80 6.67
N VAL A 67 4.59 -18.38 6.03
CA VAL A 67 3.25 -18.40 6.61
C VAL A 67 2.40 -19.45 5.89
N THR A 68 2.72 -20.72 6.13
CA THR A 68 2.08 -21.88 5.47
C THR A 68 0.55 -21.88 5.53
N GLN A 69 -0.05 -21.24 6.53
CA GLN A 69 -1.51 -21.14 6.70
C GLN A 69 -2.20 -20.29 5.62
N ILE A 70 -1.46 -19.38 4.96
CA ILE A 70 -1.94 -18.57 3.82
C ILE A 70 -1.43 -19.12 2.47
N LYS A 71 -0.70 -20.25 2.48
CA LYS A 71 -0.26 -20.90 1.24
C LYS A 71 -1.49 -21.32 0.42
N PRO A 72 -1.57 -20.96 -0.87
CA PRO A 72 -2.63 -21.44 -1.75
C PRO A 72 -2.64 -22.97 -1.84
N TYR A 73 -3.83 -23.59 -1.94
CA TYR A 73 -3.93 -25.03 -2.14
C TYR A 73 -3.55 -25.42 -3.57
N GLU A 74 -2.54 -26.28 -3.74
CA GLU A 74 -2.04 -26.76 -5.04
C GLU A 74 -3.06 -27.64 -5.81
N LYS A 75 -4.14 -28.11 -5.16
CA LYS A 75 -5.15 -28.98 -5.79
C LYS A 75 -6.39 -28.19 -6.25
N GLN A 76 -6.28 -27.47 -7.37
CA GLN A 76 -7.43 -27.12 -8.19
C GLN A 76 -7.28 -27.70 -9.59
N ARG A 77 -7.53 -29.01 -9.71
CA ARG A 77 -7.99 -29.57 -10.99
C ARG A 77 -9.31 -28.84 -11.29
N HIS A 78 -9.38 -28.14 -12.43
CA HIS A 78 -10.48 -27.36 -13.02
C HIS A 78 -10.30 -25.82 -12.99
N LYS A 79 -9.88 -25.27 -14.15
CA LYS A 79 -10.08 -23.92 -14.76
C LYS A 79 -9.92 -22.62 -13.92
N THR A 80 -9.81 -22.70 -12.60
CA THR A 80 -9.66 -21.58 -11.65
C THR A 80 -8.29 -21.56 -10.95
N ALA A 81 -7.39 -22.46 -11.38
CA ALA A 81 -6.14 -22.79 -10.71
C ALA A 81 -5.14 -21.62 -10.54
N ASP A 82 -5.31 -20.51 -11.25
CA ASP A 82 -4.30 -19.45 -11.31
C ASP A 82 -4.67 -18.16 -10.57
N GLN A 83 -5.88 -18.02 -10.01
CA GLN A 83 -6.35 -16.78 -9.37
C GLN A 83 -6.01 -16.70 -7.86
N ASN A 84 -4.85 -17.24 -7.47
CA ASN A 84 -4.34 -17.14 -6.11
C ASN A 84 -3.49 -15.87 -5.93
N TRP A 85 -3.28 -15.44 -4.68
CA TRP A 85 -2.69 -14.13 -4.39
C TRP A 85 -1.23 -13.96 -4.89
N ILE A 86 -0.48 -15.06 -5.00
CA ILE A 86 0.90 -15.09 -5.51
C ILE A 86 0.89 -14.69 -6.99
N ASN A 87 0.02 -15.34 -7.76
CA ASN A 87 -0.17 -15.06 -9.17
C ASN A 87 -0.79 -13.69 -9.40
N LEU A 88 -1.84 -13.33 -8.66
CA LEU A 88 -2.52 -12.04 -8.77
C LEU A 88 -1.56 -10.86 -8.58
N ALA A 89 -0.66 -10.94 -7.60
CA ALA A 89 0.38 -9.92 -7.40
C ALA A 89 1.32 -9.82 -8.62
N SER A 90 1.61 -10.95 -9.28
CA SER A 90 2.62 -11.05 -10.34
C SER A 90 2.07 -10.82 -11.76
N PHE A 91 0.75 -10.83 -11.97
CA PHE A 91 0.11 -10.68 -13.30
C PHE A 91 -0.43 -9.28 -13.61
N HIS A 92 -0.34 -8.30 -12.71
CA HIS A 92 -1.03 -7.00 -12.87
C HIS A 92 -0.63 -6.20 -14.14
N HIS A 93 0.57 -6.43 -14.70
CA HIS A 93 0.99 -5.86 -16.00
C HIS A 93 0.58 -6.68 -17.23
N ASN A 94 0.14 -7.92 -17.05
CA ASN A 94 -0.23 -8.87 -18.10
C ASN A 94 -1.41 -9.77 -17.64
N PRO A 95 -2.58 -9.19 -17.32
CA PRO A 95 -3.73 -9.98 -16.90
C PRO A 95 -4.22 -10.85 -18.06
N SER A 96 -4.73 -12.04 -17.73
CA SER A 96 -5.29 -12.94 -18.73
C SER A 96 -6.55 -12.36 -19.38
N GLU A 97 -6.70 -12.60 -20.69
CA GLU A 97 -7.91 -12.23 -21.44
C GLU A 97 -9.13 -13.09 -21.05
N LYS A 98 -8.91 -14.21 -20.35
CA LYS A 98 -9.98 -15.12 -19.91
C LYS A 98 -11.03 -14.38 -19.08
N GLU A 99 -12.29 -14.68 -19.34
CA GLU A 99 -13.43 -14.10 -18.61
C GLU A 99 -13.39 -14.49 -17.12
N ASP A 100 -13.05 -15.75 -16.82
CA ASP A 100 -12.91 -16.27 -15.46
C ASP A 100 -11.72 -15.64 -14.68
N SER A 101 -10.86 -14.85 -15.34
CA SER A 101 -9.68 -14.22 -14.74
C SER A 101 -9.97 -12.84 -14.12
N PHE A 102 -11.21 -12.56 -13.71
CA PHE A 102 -11.62 -11.24 -13.23
C PHE A 102 -10.81 -10.65 -12.06
N LEU A 103 -10.25 -11.48 -11.16
CA LEU A 103 -9.41 -10.97 -10.05
C LEU A 103 -8.12 -10.30 -10.54
N GLU A 104 -7.52 -10.76 -11.65
CA GLU A 104 -6.32 -10.15 -12.23
C GLU A 104 -6.65 -8.74 -12.77
N LYS A 105 -7.82 -8.60 -13.39
CA LYS A 105 -8.34 -7.32 -13.89
C LYS A 105 -8.65 -6.34 -12.75
N ILE A 106 -9.17 -6.84 -11.61
CA ILE A 106 -9.37 -6.02 -10.41
C ILE A 106 -8.04 -5.49 -9.86
N VAL A 107 -7.00 -6.33 -9.76
CA VAL A 107 -5.69 -5.89 -9.27
C VAL A 107 -5.09 -4.83 -10.20
N GLN A 108 -5.16 -5.04 -11.51
CA GLN A 108 -4.70 -4.07 -12.50
C GLN A 108 -5.46 -2.74 -12.39
N ALA A 109 -6.80 -2.79 -12.36
CA ALA A 109 -7.63 -1.59 -12.24
C ALA A 109 -7.33 -0.82 -10.93
N ALA A 110 -7.14 -1.55 -9.82
CA ALA A 110 -6.78 -0.94 -8.55
C ALA A 110 -5.44 -0.20 -8.61
N ASP A 111 -4.41 -0.77 -9.26
CA ASP A 111 -3.10 -0.12 -9.46
C ASP A 111 -3.22 1.13 -10.35
N HIS A 112 -3.97 1.03 -11.45
CA HIS A 112 -4.24 2.17 -12.34
C HIS A 112 -4.95 3.31 -11.60
N LEU A 113 -6.00 3.01 -10.84
CA LEU A 113 -6.77 3.99 -10.07
C LEU A 113 -5.93 4.61 -8.95
N ALA A 114 -5.12 3.83 -8.24
CA ALA A 114 -4.20 4.34 -7.22
C ALA A 114 -3.12 5.27 -7.80
N SER A 115 -2.76 5.07 -9.07
CA SER A 115 -1.74 5.86 -9.77
C SER A 115 -2.30 7.03 -10.58
N ALA A 116 -3.62 7.18 -10.69
CA ALA A 116 -4.26 8.08 -11.66
C ALA A 116 -4.01 9.57 -11.42
N GLU A 117 -3.78 9.98 -10.17
CA GLU A 117 -3.54 11.38 -9.77
C GLU A 117 -2.05 11.77 -9.81
N ARG A 118 -1.15 10.85 -10.22
CA ARG A 118 0.27 11.19 -10.38
C ARG A 118 0.44 12.26 -11.44
N GLU A 119 1.33 13.20 -11.19
CA GLU A 119 1.67 14.21 -12.19
C GLU A 119 2.21 13.57 -13.47
N GLN A 120 1.72 14.08 -14.60
CA GLN A 120 2.15 13.60 -15.90
C GLN A 120 3.57 14.06 -16.19
N GLY A 121 4.40 13.12 -16.65
CA GLY A 121 5.78 13.40 -17.01
C GLY A 121 6.67 12.22 -16.71
N SER A 122 7.55 11.88 -17.65
CA SER A 122 8.48 10.77 -17.51
C SER A 122 9.90 11.25 -17.73
N PHE A 123 10.80 10.84 -16.83
CA PHE A 123 12.24 11.07 -16.99
C PHE A 123 12.94 9.72 -17.13
N TYR A 124 13.79 9.59 -18.16
CA TYR A 124 14.53 8.36 -18.41
C TYR A 124 16.03 8.63 -18.29
N GLU A 125 16.66 7.90 -17.36
CA GLU A 125 18.11 7.77 -17.26
C GLU A 125 18.45 6.30 -16.97
N GLN A 126 19.57 5.82 -17.49
CA GLN A 126 20.01 4.46 -17.21
C GLN A 126 20.25 4.28 -15.70
N GLY A 127 19.56 3.30 -15.11
CA GLY A 127 19.65 3.01 -13.68
C GLY A 127 18.89 3.99 -12.78
N ILE A 128 17.99 4.82 -13.32
CA ILE A 128 17.19 5.78 -12.56
C ILE A 128 16.45 5.18 -11.35
N ASN A 129 16.00 3.93 -11.49
CA ASN A 129 15.31 3.20 -10.42
C ASN A 129 16.17 3.00 -9.16
N LYS A 130 17.51 3.05 -9.31
CA LYS A 130 18.48 2.95 -8.23
C LYS A 130 19.16 4.29 -7.91
N LYS A 131 18.71 5.41 -8.48
CA LYS A 131 19.25 6.75 -8.19
C LYS A 131 18.22 7.74 -7.65
N THR A 132 16.96 7.35 -7.63
CA THR A 132 15.83 8.22 -7.24
C THR A 132 15.52 8.03 -5.76
N GLN A 133 15.41 9.14 -5.04
CA GLN A 133 14.90 9.18 -3.65
C GLN A 133 13.46 9.68 -3.63
N LEU A 134 12.75 9.39 -2.53
CA LEU A 134 11.38 9.86 -2.32
C LEU A 134 11.40 11.37 -2.06
N GLU A 135 10.68 12.12 -2.88
CA GLU A 135 10.56 13.56 -2.80
C GLU A 135 9.66 13.97 -1.62
N SER A 136 10.02 15.02 -0.88
CA SER A 136 9.17 15.52 0.20
C SER A 136 7.94 16.24 -0.35
N LEU A 137 6.74 15.75 -0.04
CA LEU A 137 5.48 16.40 -0.39
C LEU A 137 5.43 17.87 0.02
N LEU A 138 5.93 18.20 1.22
CA LEU A 138 5.88 19.56 1.77
C LEU A 138 6.75 20.55 1.00
N GLY A 139 7.79 20.07 0.31
CA GLY A 139 8.69 20.93 -0.45
C GLY A 139 8.04 21.58 -1.67
N ARG A 140 6.93 21.01 -2.17
CA ARG A 140 6.17 21.56 -3.30
C ARG A 140 4.95 22.38 -2.87
N VAL A 141 4.54 22.29 -1.59
CA VAL A 141 3.37 23.02 -1.08
C VAL A 141 3.66 24.53 -1.10
N SER A 142 2.77 25.26 -1.78
CA SER A 142 2.81 26.72 -1.88
C SER A 142 1.45 27.30 -1.51
N LEU A 143 1.44 28.50 -0.91
CA LEU A 143 0.23 29.30 -0.75
C LEU A 143 -0.11 30.08 -2.04
N GLU A 144 0.83 30.12 -2.98
CA GLU A 144 0.66 30.73 -4.30
C GLU A 144 0.07 29.72 -5.29
N LYS A 145 -0.28 30.17 -6.50
CA LYS A 145 -0.84 29.30 -7.54
C LYS A 145 0.18 28.32 -8.13
N GLU A 146 1.47 28.59 -7.99
CA GLU A 146 2.55 27.77 -8.52
C GLU A 146 3.20 26.92 -7.43
N ALA A 147 3.46 25.65 -7.76
CA ALA A 147 4.20 24.76 -6.89
C ALA A 147 5.64 25.26 -6.70
N ARG A 148 6.17 25.12 -5.48
CA ARG A 148 7.57 25.47 -5.21
C ARG A 148 8.50 24.48 -5.92
N GLN A 149 9.65 24.98 -6.35
CA GLN A 149 10.75 24.09 -6.68
C GLN A 149 11.21 23.39 -5.41
N ASN A 150 11.25 22.07 -5.47
CA ASN A 150 11.61 21.25 -4.34
C ASN A 150 13.00 20.67 -4.52
N ASP A 151 13.81 20.82 -3.49
CA ASP A 151 15.13 20.24 -3.37
C ASP A 151 15.27 19.46 -2.06
N TYR A 152 14.17 19.00 -1.46
CA TYR A 152 14.15 18.20 -0.23
C TYR A 152 13.63 16.79 -0.45
N PHE A 153 14.44 15.80 -0.07
CA PHE A 153 14.19 14.37 -0.26
C PHE A 153 14.27 13.62 1.05
N LEU A 154 13.40 12.62 1.22
CA LEU A 154 13.47 11.72 2.36
C LEU A 154 14.68 10.78 2.23
N PRO A 155 15.41 10.53 3.34
CA PRO A 155 16.53 9.61 3.33
C PRO A 155 16.04 8.19 3.01
N LEU A 156 16.85 7.37 2.34
CA LEU A 156 16.52 5.97 2.11
C LEU A 156 16.96 5.14 3.33
N THR A 157 16.08 5.03 4.32
CA THR A 157 16.29 4.25 5.55
C THR A 157 15.02 3.50 5.96
N ASN A 158 15.13 2.61 6.95
CA ASN A 158 13.95 2.15 7.67
C ASN A 158 13.47 3.24 8.63
N THR A 159 12.16 3.38 8.79
CA THR A 159 11.54 4.40 9.65
C THR A 159 12.02 4.23 11.10
N SER A 160 12.54 5.29 11.69
CA SER A 160 12.92 5.31 13.11
C SER A 160 12.66 6.69 13.69
N LEU A 161 12.56 6.82 15.01
CA LEU A 161 12.38 8.12 15.68
C LEU A 161 13.71 8.89 15.81
N SER A 162 14.53 8.89 14.76
CA SER A 162 15.78 9.64 14.70
C SER A 162 15.70 10.72 13.64
N ASP A 163 16.31 11.88 13.91
CA ASP A 163 16.28 13.04 13.01
C ASP A 163 16.81 12.70 11.61
N HIS A 164 17.83 11.85 11.54
CA HIS A 164 18.44 11.38 10.29
C HIS A 164 17.54 10.44 9.48
N ALA A 165 16.50 9.88 10.08
CA ALA A 165 15.53 9.03 9.39
C ALA A 165 14.27 9.80 9.03
N ILE A 166 13.77 10.74 9.84
CA ILE A 166 12.42 11.32 9.63
C ILE A 166 12.40 12.61 8.81
N PHE A 167 13.48 13.40 8.84
CA PHE A 167 13.47 14.73 8.22
C PHE A 167 14.01 14.70 6.79
N PRO A 168 13.30 15.33 5.82
CA PRO A 168 13.81 15.54 4.48
C PRO A 168 15.14 16.30 4.49
N GLN A 169 16.07 15.88 3.64
CA GLN A 169 17.39 16.46 3.47
C GLN A 169 17.48 17.19 2.14
N LYS A 170 18.23 18.29 2.14
CA LYS A 170 18.47 19.07 0.94
C LYS A 170 19.32 18.27 -0.06
N ALA A 171 18.88 18.19 -1.32
CA ALA A 171 19.46 17.37 -2.38
C ALA A 171 20.97 17.60 -2.57
N GLY A 172 21.40 18.87 -2.56
CA GLY A 172 22.82 19.22 -2.68
C GLY A 172 23.70 18.75 -1.50
N LEU A 173 23.11 18.52 -0.32
CA LEU A 173 23.81 17.99 0.86
C LEU A 173 23.79 16.46 0.92
N SER A 174 22.83 15.82 0.25
CA SER A 174 22.67 14.35 0.20
C SER A 174 23.38 13.69 -1.00
N GLY A 175 24.28 14.42 -1.67
CA GLY A 175 25.04 13.88 -2.80
C GLY A 175 24.21 13.69 -4.08
N MET A 176 23.10 14.40 -4.20
CA MET A 176 22.28 14.44 -5.41
C MET A 176 22.72 15.57 -6.34
N GLU A 177 22.40 15.43 -7.62
CA GLU A 177 22.60 16.43 -8.65
C GLU A 177 21.35 16.62 -9.49
N GLU A 178 21.10 17.85 -9.93
CA GLU A 178 20.02 18.15 -10.86
C GLU A 178 20.41 17.66 -12.26
N LYS A 179 19.52 16.88 -12.86
CA LYS A 179 19.58 16.46 -14.26
C LYS A 179 18.41 17.10 -15.00
N ALA A 180 18.69 17.60 -16.20
CA ALA A 180 17.69 18.21 -17.07
C ALA A 180 17.73 17.58 -18.45
N ASN A 181 16.56 17.37 -19.04
CA ASN A 181 16.39 17.01 -20.44
C ASN A 181 15.15 17.74 -21.01
N ASP A 182 14.73 17.36 -22.22
CA ASP A 182 13.54 17.87 -22.89
C ASP A 182 12.22 17.59 -22.15
N LYS A 183 12.22 16.62 -21.22
CA LYS A 183 11.05 16.21 -20.44
C LYS A 183 10.92 16.91 -19.09
N GLY A 184 11.98 17.55 -18.60
CA GLY A 184 11.96 18.29 -17.34
C GLY A 184 13.25 18.17 -16.55
N LYS A 185 13.15 18.43 -15.25
CA LYS A 185 14.25 18.42 -14.29
C LYS A 185 13.97 17.43 -13.18
N VAL A 186 14.97 16.66 -12.78
CA VAL A 186 14.90 15.73 -11.65
C VAL A 186 16.19 15.80 -10.83
N TRP A 187 16.12 15.43 -9.55
CA TRP A 187 17.30 15.23 -8.72
C TRP A 187 17.61 13.74 -8.63
N LEU A 188 18.85 13.36 -8.92
CA LEU A 188 19.32 11.98 -8.85
C LEU A 188 20.58 11.90 -8.01
N THR A 189 20.75 10.80 -7.27
CA THR A 189 22.01 10.53 -6.56
C THR A 189 23.14 10.29 -7.55
N ARG A 190 24.33 10.81 -7.24
CA ARG A 190 25.52 10.60 -8.09
C ARG A 190 25.93 9.14 -8.17
N THR A 191 25.72 8.39 -7.08
CA THR A 191 25.98 6.96 -6.97
C THR A 191 24.68 6.16 -6.88
N THR A 192 24.77 4.87 -7.19
CA THR A 192 23.64 3.94 -7.00
C THR A 192 23.28 3.81 -5.52
N LEU A 193 21.99 3.73 -5.23
CA LEU A 193 21.38 3.43 -3.93
C LEU A 193 21.19 1.92 -3.69
N ALA A 194 21.66 1.07 -4.61
CA ALA A 194 21.53 -0.38 -4.47
C ALA A 194 22.06 -0.92 -3.13
N PRO A 195 23.20 -0.47 -2.58
CA PRO A 195 23.67 -0.91 -1.26
C PRO A 195 22.69 -0.59 -0.12
N GLU A 196 22.11 0.61 -0.13
CA GLU A 196 21.11 1.07 0.85
C GLU A 196 19.83 0.25 0.73
N TYR A 197 19.33 0.06 -0.49
CA TYR A 197 18.19 -0.83 -0.76
C TYR A 197 18.47 -2.26 -0.28
N GLN A 198 19.66 -2.79 -0.56
CA GLN A 198 20.04 -4.15 -0.16
C GLN A 198 20.09 -4.29 1.37
N LYS A 199 20.59 -3.28 2.10
CA LYS A 199 20.61 -3.27 3.56
C LYS A 199 19.19 -3.32 4.13
N ILE A 200 18.31 -2.43 3.67
CA ILE A 200 16.91 -2.33 4.11
C ILE A 200 16.16 -3.63 3.77
N ALA A 201 16.38 -4.18 2.56
CA ALA A 201 15.70 -5.40 2.11
C ALA A 201 16.13 -6.64 2.90
N LYS A 202 17.40 -6.76 3.28
CA LYS A 202 17.88 -7.83 4.16
C LYS A 202 17.25 -7.74 5.55
N GLN A 203 17.12 -6.54 6.11
CA GLN A 203 16.46 -6.33 7.41
C GLN A 203 14.97 -6.66 7.35
N PHE A 204 14.28 -6.19 6.31
CA PHE A 204 12.88 -6.55 6.05
C PHE A 204 12.68 -8.06 5.97
N MET A 205 13.52 -8.78 5.22
CA MET A 205 13.43 -10.24 5.11
C MET A 205 13.75 -10.97 6.43
N ALA A 206 14.68 -10.44 7.23
CA ALA A 206 14.99 -11.00 8.55
C ALA A 206 13.80 -10.86 9.51
N GLU A 207 13.18 -9.66 9.61
CA GLU A 207 11.98 -9.48 10.45
C GLU A 207 10.77 -10.26 9.93
N LEU A 208 10.65 -10.44 8.61
CA LEU A 208 9.62 -11.28 8.02
C LEU A 208 9.73 -12.74 8.50
N GLN A 209 10.95 -13.25 8.67
CA GLN A 209 11.19 -14.61 9.19
C GLN A 209 10.80 -14.75 10.67
N GLU A 210 10.72 -13.64 11.41
CA GLU A 210 10.28 -13.62 12.81
C GLU A 210 8.76 -13.51 12.96
N LEU A 211 8.01 -13.38 11.85
CA LEU A 211 6.55 -13.35 11.90
C LEU A 211 6.01 -14.59 12.62
N GLN A 212 5.13 -14.34 13.59
CA GLN A 212 4.53 -15.39 14.41
C GLN A 212 3.87 -16.46 13.54
N VAL A 213 4.32 -17.70 13.75
CA VAL A 213 3.64 -18.88 13.20
C VAL A 213 2.42 -19.16 14.07
N PHE A 214 1.23 -19.07 13.48
CA PHE A 214 -0.03 -19.28 14.20
C PHE A 214 -0.16 -20.74 14.66
N GLN A 215 -0.65 -20.93 15.89
CA GLN A 215 -0.99 -22.25 16.43
C GLN A 215 -2.01 -22.97 15.53
N THR A 216 -1.93 -24.30 15.49
CA THR A 216 -2.93 -25.15 14.84
C THR A 216 -4.31 -24.91 15.49
N ASN A 217 -5.36 -24.78 14.68
CA ASN A 217 -6.79 -24.55 15.05
C ASN A 217 -7.30 -23.09 15.08
N MET A 218 -6.54 -22.11 14.61
CA MET A 218 -7.06 -20.74 14.39
C MET A 218 -7.92 -20.64 13.12
N ASP A 219 -8.97 -19.81 13.15
CA ASP A 219 -9.79 -19.49 11.97
C ASP A 219 -8.93 -18.85 10.87
N LYS A 220 -9.02 -19.38 9.65
CA LYS A 220 -8.26 -18.91 8.49
C LYS A 220 -8.49 -17.42 8.18
N ASP A 221 -9.70 -16.90 8.40
CA ASP A 221 -9.99 -15.47 8.19
C ASP A 221 -9.20 -14.60 9.18
N LYS A 222 -9.12 -15.03 10.45
CA LYS A 222 -8.32 -14.35 11.48
C LYS A 222 -6.83 -14.39 11.17
N ILE A 223 -6.35 -15.52 10.63
CA ILE A 223 -4.96 -15.67 10.20
C ILE A 223 -4.66 -14.68 9.07
N SER A 224 -5.45 -14.68 7.99
CA SER A 224 -5.23 -13.78 6.84
C SER A 224 -5.25 -12.30 7.25
N ARG A 225 -6.20 -11.88 8.11
CA ARG A 225 -6.26 -10.52 8.64
C ARG A 225 -5.06 -10.17 9.53
N SER A 226 -4.62 -11.10 10.36
CA SER A 226 -3.45 -10.90 11.23
C SER A 226 -2.16 -10.81 10.42
N THR A 227 -1.97 -11.72 9.46
CA THR A 227 -0.82 -11.67 8.54
C THR A 227 -0.79 -10.38 7.75
N LEU A 228 -1.92 -9.94 7.19
CA LEU A 228 -1.99 -8.68 6.46
C LEU A 228 -1.60 -7.49 7.36
N ARG A 229 -2.03 -7.47 8.63
CA ARG A 229 -1.63 -6.42 9.57
C ARG A 229 -0.14 -6.42 9.85
N SER A 230 0.44 -7.58 10.09
CA SER A 230 1.89 -7.69 10.31
C SER A 230 2.67 -7.24 9.07
N LEU A 231 2.19 -7.60 7.87
CA LEU A 231 2.76 -7.11 6.61
C LEU A 231 2.64 -5.59 6.49
N LEU A 232 1.48 -4.99 6.78
CA LEU A 232 1.33 -3.53 6.77
C LEU A 232 2.32 -2.85 7.71
N CYS A 233 2.52 -3.35 8.93
CA CYS A 233 3.49 -2.79 9.87
C CYS A 233 4.93 -2.87 9.33
N LEU A 234 5.34 -4.04 8.83
CA LEU A 234 6.67 -4.20 8.25
C LEU A 234 6.86 -3.32 7.00
N MET A 235 5.85 -3.28 6.12
CA MET A 235 5.90 -2.47 4.91
C MET A 235 5.93 -0.97 5.22
N GLU A 236 5.22 -0.50 6.25
CA GLU A 236 5.29 0.89 6.70
C GLU A 236 6.70 1.24 7.21
N LEU A 237 7.30 0.32 7.98
CA LEU A 237 8.65 0.48 8.54
C LEU A 237 9.73 0.54 7.46
N TYR A 238 9.61 -0.28 6.41
CA TYR A 238 10.69 -0.50 5.43
C TYR A 238 10.45 0.15 4.05
N LEU A 239 9.19 0.39 3.67
CA LEU A 239 8.82 0.90 2.34
C LEU A 239 8.26 2.34 2.37
N GLY A 240 8.10 2.93 3.55
CA GLY A 240 7.59 4.31 3.72
C GLY A 240 8.49 5.39 3.10
N GLN A 241 9.77 5.08 2.88
CA GLN A 241 10.75 6.00 2.26
C GLN A 241 11.19 5.56 0.86
N VAL A 242 10.62 4.46 0.36
CA VAL A 242 10.91 3.92 -0.96
C VAL A 242 9.95 4.56 -1.97
N PRO A 243 10.39 5.20 -3.06
CA PRO A 243 9.48 5.77 -4.05
C PRO A 243 8.72 4.70 -4.85
N ALA A 244 7.41 4.84 -5.02
CA ALA A 244 6.56 3.89 -5.76
C ALA A 244 6.89 3.86 -7.27
N ALA A 245 7.24 5.02 -7.83
CA ALA A 245 7.69 5.20 -9.21
C ALA A 245 8.96 6.06 -9.22
N THR A 246 9.86 5.80 -10.16
CA THR A 246 11.20 6.46 -10.22
C THR A 246 11.48 7.13 -11.56
N ASN A 247 10.74 6.77 -12.60
CA ASN A 247 10.81 7.38 -13.92
C ASN A 247 9.78 8.52 -14.08
N VAL A 248 9.35 9.13 -12.98
CA VAL A 248 8.42 10.26 -12.93
C VAL A 248 9.18 11.54 -12.59
N LEU A 249 8.61 12.70 -12.92
CA LEU A 249 9.23 13.98 -12.55
C LEU A 249 9.23 14.22 -11.04
N HIS A 250 8.14 13.80 -10.37
CA HIS A 250 7.93 13.98 -8.95
C HIS A 250 7.67 12.64 -8.27
N PRO A 251 8.72 11.97 -7.76
CA PRO A 251 8.59 10.70 -7.05
C PRO A 251 8.20 10.96 -5.59
N ASP A 252 7.00 11.47 -5.33
CA ASP A 252 6.52 11.93 -4.01
C ASP A 252 5.56 10.94 -3.32
N ILE A 253 5.25 9.82 -3.95
CA ILE A 253 4.43 8.74 -3.39
C ILE A 253 5.31 7.59 -2.91
N SER A 254 5.19 7.24 -1.62
CA SER A 254 5.88 6.08 -1.06
C SER A 254 5.31 4.77 -1.61
N LEU A 255 6.15 3.75 -1.71
CA LEU A 255 5.76 2.41 -2.14
C LEU A 255 4.78 1.81 -1.14
N PHE A 256 4.97 2.03 0.16
CA PHE A 256 4.01 1.61 1.18
C PHE A 256 2.61 2.20 0.92
N ASP A 257 2.52 3.52 0.72
CA ASP A 257 1.25 4.19 0.49
C ASP A 257 0.56 3.71 -0.78
N HIS A 258 1.33 3.55 -1.87
CA HIS A 258 0.82 3.01 -3.13
C HIS A 258 0.21 1.62 -2.94
N LEU A 259 0.93 0.70 -2.29
CA LEU A 259 0.49 -0.67 -2.06
C LEU A 259 -0.73 -0.73 -1.13
N ARG A 260 -0.72 0.04 -0.03
CA ARG A 260 -1.82 0.17 0.93
C ARG A 260 -3.11 0.66 0.27
N VAL A 261 -3.03 1.73 -0.52
CA VAL A 261 -4.19 2.35 -1.17
C VAL A 261 -4.70 1.47 -2.30
N THR A 262 -3.80 0.85 -3.07
CA THR A 262 -4.17 -0.14 -4.10
C THR A 262 -4.97 -1.29 -3.48
N ALA A 263 -4.56 -1.80 -2.31
CA ALA A 263 -5.32 -2.82 -1.60
C ALA A 263 -6.71 -2.35 -1.13
N ALA A 264 -6.84 -1.12 -0.64
CA ALA A 264 -8.13 -0.54 -0.23
C ALA A 264 -9.10 -0.37 -1.41
N ILE A 265 -8.59 0.11 -2.56
CA ILE A 265 -9.34 0.26 -3.80
C ILE A 265 -9.74 -1.11 -4.34
N GLY A 266 -8.79 -2.04 -4.42
CA GLY A 266 -9.02 -3.40 -4.92
C GLY A 266 -10.02 -4.19 -4.08
N GLU A 267 -9.98 -4.06 -2.76
CA GLU A 267 -10.99 -4.61 -1.86
C GLU A 267 -12.39 -4.06 -2.17
N SER A 268 -12.48 -2.73 -2.33
CA SER A 268 -13.74 -2.06 -2.62
C SER A 268 -14.30 -2.43 -3.99
N LEU A 269 -13.45 -2.49 -5.01
CA LEU A 269 -13.79 -2.96 -6.35
C LEU A 269 -14.30 -4.40 -6.32
N TYR A 270 -13.56 -5.30 -5.69
CA TYR A 270 -13.95 -6.71 -5.58
C TYR A 270 -15.35 -6.84 -4.97
N LEU A 271 -15.58 -6.26 -3.79
CA LEU A 271 -16.87 -6.36 -3.10
C LEU A 271 -17.99 -5.69 -3.89
N PHE A 272 -17.73 -4.57 -4.56
CA PHE A 272 -18.72 -3.91 -5.40
C PHE A 272 -19.15 -4.77 -6.60
N HIS A 273 -18.20 -5.37 -7.31
CA HIS A 273 -18.48 -6.23 -8.47
C HIS A 273 -18.98 -7.63 -8.09
N GLN A 274 -18.83 -8.06 -6.83
CA GLN A 274 -19.51 -9.27 -6.34
C GLN A 274 -21.04 -9.14 -6.34
N VAL A 275 -21.57 -7.93 -6.16
CA VAL A 275 -23.02 -7.66 -6.11
C VAL A 275 -23.54 -6.96 -7.38
N ASN A 276 -22.64 -6.49 -8.25
CA ASN A 276 -22.97 -5.86 -9.54
C ASN A 276 -22.22 -6.58 -10.68
N THR A 277 -22.69 -7.77 -11.04
CA THR A 277 -22.00 -8.65 -12.01
C THR A 277 -22.06 -8.14 -13.46
N ASP A 278 -23.05 -7.30 -13.78
CA ASP A 278 -23.27 -6.81 -15.15
C ASP A 278 -22.26 -5.71 -15.57
N GLN A 279 -21.50 -5.17 -14.61
CA GLN A 279 -20.48 -4.17 -14.87
C GLN A 279 -19.11 -4.83 -15.00
N ALA A 280 -18.67 -5.04 -16.25
CA ALA A 280 -17.37 -5.65 -16.53
C ALA A 280 -16.19 -4.66 -16.51
N ASP A 281 -16.46 -3.35 -16.63
CA ASP A 281 -15.41 -2.32 -16.64
C ASP A 281 -15.02 -1.90 -15.21
N TYR A 282 -13.97 -2.54 -14.70
CA TYR A 282 -13.40 -2.25 -13.40
C TYR A 282 -12.79 -0.85 -13.30
N ASP A 283 -12.27 -0.31 -14.41
CA ASP A 283 -11.60 1.00 -14.50
C ASP A 283 -12.58 2.17 -14.79
N ASP A 284 -13.87 1.89 -14.97
CA ASP A 284 -14.88 2.94 -15.17
C ASP A 284 -14.88 3.98 -14.03
N LYS A 285 -14.63 5.24 -14.37
CA LYS A 285 -14.59 6.37 -13.42
C LYS A 285 -15.95 7.05 -13.22
N LYS A 286 -16.99 6.66 -13.97
CA LYS A 286 -18.33 7.28 -13.89
C LYS A 286 -19.19 6.61 -12.82
N THR A 287 -19.08 5.29 -12.65
CA THR A 287 -19.83 4.57 -11.64
C THR A 287 -19.27 4.83 -10.24
N VAL A 288 -20.15 5.14 -9.29
CA VAL A 288 -19.80 5.29 -7.88
C VAL A 288 -19.62 3.90 -7.26
N LYS A 289 -18.38 3.41 -7.25
CA LYS A 289 -18.04 2.07 -6.72
C LYS A 289 -17.72 2.06 -5.23
N TRP A 290 -17.39 3.22 -4.65
CA TRP A 290 -17.01 3.37 -3.24
C TRP A 290 -17.48 4.69 -2.63
N HIS A 291 -17.41 4.76 -1.30
CA HIS A 291 -17.60 5.97 -0.51
C HIS A 291 -16.41 6.23 0.39
N LEU A 292 -16.04 7.51 0.51
CA LEU A 292 -15.12 7.97 1.55
C LEU A 292 -15.93 8.41 2.76
N VAL A 293 -15.90 7.60 3.82
CA VAL A 293 -16.63 7.87 5.07
C VAL A 293 -15.71 8.57 6.06
N CYS A 294 -16.10 9.76 6.51
CA CYS A 294 -15.45 10.47 7.60
C CYS A 294 -16.20 10.21 8.91
N GLY A 295 -15.50 9.67 9.91
CA GLY A 295 -15.95 9.69 11.30
C GLY A 295 -15.29 10.85 12.02
N ASP A 296 -16.09 11.68 12.71
CA ASP A 296 -15.63 12.88 13.40
C ASP A 296 -16.19 12.93 14.83
N PHE A 297 -15.29 12.94 15.82
CA PHE A 297 -15.68 13.08 17.23
C PHE A 297 -15.84 14.55 17.58
N SER A 298 -17.09 15.00 17.77
CA SER A 298 -17.36 16.36 18.19
C SER A 298 -17.07 16.59 19.68
N GLY A 299 -16.75 17.84 20.05
CA GLY A 299 -16.59 18.22 21.46
C GLY A 299 -15.27 17.80 22.13
N ILE A 300 -14.28 17.31 21.37
CA ILE A 300 -12.96 16.87 21.88
C ILE A 300 -12.31 17.93 22.79
N GLN A 301 -12.26 19.19 22.37
CA GLN A 301 -11.66 20.25 23.19
C GLN A 301 -12.37 20.40 24.53
N LYS A 302 -13.70 20.45 24.53
CA LYS A 302 -14.50 20.54 25.77
C LYS A 302 -14.24 19.34 26.68
N PHE A 303 -14.10 18.13 26.10
CA PHE A 303 -13.77 16.93 26.85
C PHE A 303 -12.35 16.97 27.43
N ILE A 304 -11.35 17.30 26.63
CA ILE A 304 -9.93 17.32 27.02
C ILE A 304 -9.68 18.34 28.13
N TYR A 305 -10.25 19.54 28.04
CA TYR A 305 -9.99 20.64 28.99
C TYR A 305 -10.88 20.66 30.23
N LYS A 306 -11.82 19.72 30.40
CA LYS A 306 -12.63 19.58 31.64
C LYS A 306 -11.82 18.92 32.76
N ILE A 307 -10.65 19.48 33.11
CA ILE A 307 -9.71 18.96 34.09
C ILE A 307 -9.82 19.69 35.44
N THR A 308 -9.54 18.99 36.53
CA THR A 308 -9.38 19.59 37.87
C THR A 308 -7.94 20.07 38.06
N SER A 309 -7.72 20.98 39.01
CA SER A 309 -6.39 21.55 39.31
C SER A 309 -5.38 20.49 39.78
N LYS A 310 -5.84 19.47 40.51
CA LYS A 310 -4.98 18.37 40.99
C LYS A 310 -4.71 17.36 39.88
N GLY A 311 -3.45 17.21 39.48
CA GLY A 311 -3.04 16.25 38.46
C GLY A 311 -3.44 16.63 37.03
N ALA A 312 -3.67 17.92 36.77
CA ALA A 312 -4.09 18.49 35.50
C ALA A 312 -3.33 17.94 34.28
N ALA A 313 -1.99 17.92 34.35
CA ALA A 313 -1.14 17.43 33.25
C ALA A 313 -1.36 15.93 32.95
N LYS A 314 -1.50 15.09 33.99
CA LYS A 314 -1.79 13.65 33.82
C LYS A 314 -3.20 13.45 33.26
N GLY A 315 -4.18 14.21 33.74
CA GLY A 315 -5.55 14.19 33.23
C GLY A 315 -5.64 14.58 31.76
N LEU A 316 -4.92 15.63 31.36
CA LEU A 316 -4.87 16.09 29.97
C LEU A 316 -4.30 15.02 29.03
N ARG A 317 -3.14 14.45 29.37
CA ARG A 317 -2.51 13.37 28.57
C ARG A 317 -3.41 12.14 28.48
N GLY A 318 -4.01 11.73 29.60
CA GLY A 318 -4.92 10.58 29.65
C GLY A 318 -6.15 10.76 28.76
N ARG A 319 -6.75 11.96 28.76
CA ARG A 319 -7.92 12.26 27.91
C ARG A 319 -7.56 12.37 26.43
N SER A 320 -6.43 12.98 26.10
CA SER A 320 -5.94 13.02 24.71
C SER A 320 -5.69 11.62 24.17
N PHE A 321 -5.03 10.76 24.96
CA PHE A 321 -4.79 9.37 24.59
C PHE A 321 -6.08 8.56 24.48
N PHE A 322 -7.05 8.78 25.39
CA PHE A 322 -8.36 8.14 25.33
C PHE A 322 -9.11 8.47 24.02
N ILE A 323 -9.11 9.74 23.58
CA ILE A 323 -9.76 10.12 22.32
C ILE A 323 -9.10 9.42 21.12
N GLN A 324 -7.76 9.32 21.11
CA GLN A 324 -7.05 8.59 20.06
C GLN A 324 -7.44 7.10 20.05
N LEU A 325 -7.42 6.44 21.20
CA LEU A 325 -7.83 5.03 21.32
C LEU A 325 -9.29 4.81 20.92
N LEU A 326 -10.19 5.73 21.30
CA LEU A 326 -11.60 5.65 20.94
C LEU A 326 -11.77 5.78 19.42
N CYS A 327 -11.07 6.72 18.79
CA CYS A 327 -11.06 6.92 17.34
C CYS A 327 -10.58 5.65 16.61
N ASP A 328 -9.48 5.06 17.06
CA ASP A 328 -8.92 3.84 16.47
C ASP A 328 -9.81 2.62 16.72
N ALA A 329 -10.46 2.52 17.89
CA ALA A 329 -11.37 1.42 18.23
C ALA A 329 -12.68 1.48 17.44
N VAL A 330 -13.28 2.67 17.28
CA VAL A 330 -14.53 2.84 16.51
C VAL A 330 -14.29 2.56 15.03
N SER A 331 -13.24 3.14 14.45
CA SER A 331 -12.89 2.86 13.04
C SER A 331 -12.56 1.38 12.82
N GLU A 332 -11.88 0.73 13.76
CA GLU A 332 -11.59 -0.71 13.73
C GLU A 332 -12.87 -1.55 13.85
N GLN A 333 -13.80 -1.16 14.71
CA GLN A 333 -15.08 -1.85 14.87
C GLN A 333 -15.90 -1.79 13.58
N ILE A 334 -15.93 -0.63 12.90
CA ILE A 334 -16.60 -0.47 11.60
C ILE A 334 -15.96 -1.41 10.57
N ILE A 335 -14.64 -1.35 10.41
CA ILE A 335 -13.90 -2.22 9.47
C ILE A 335 -14.21 -3.70 9.70
N ARG A 336 -14.16 -4.16 10.95
CA ARG A 336 -14.46 -5.56 11.30
C ARG A 336 -15.90 -5.96 11.01
N LYS A 337 -16.87 -5.11 11.36
CA LYS A 337 -18.29 -5.40 11.14
C LYS A 337 -18.67 -5.42 9.66
N LEU A 338 -17.98 -4.64 8.83
CA LEU A 338 -18.12 -4.67 7.37
C LEU A 338 -17.35 -5.83 6.72
N GLY A 339 -16.51 -6.55 7.48
CA GLY A 339 -15.65 -7.60 6.96
C GLY A 339 -14.44 -7.09 6.14
N LEU A 340 -14.13 -5.80 6.21
CA LEU A 340 -13.04 -5.17 5.46
C LEU A 340 -11.66 -5.41 6.11
N TYR A 341 -10.60 -5.29 5.33
CA TYR A 341 -9.22 -5.33 5.79
C TYR A 341 -8.77 -3.97 6.33
N ALA A 342 -7.65 -3.97 7.07
CA ALA A 342 -7.13 -2.76 7.73
C ALA A 342 -6.77 -1.63 6.75
N THR A 343 -6.50 -1.98 5.48
CA THR A 343 -6.22 -1.05 4.38
C THR A 343 -7.41 -0.13 4.07
N ALA A 344 -8.65 -0.53 4.38
CA ALA A 344 -9.82 0.33 4.23
C ALA A 344 -9.73 1.63 5.03
N ARG A 345 -8.90 1.69 6.08
CA ARG A 345 -8.58 2.94 6.80
C ARG A 345 -7.51 3.73 6.05
N ILE A 346 -7.92 4.82 5.41
CA ILE A 346 -7.01 5.71 4.68
C ILE A 346 -6.26 6.65 5.64
N TYR A 347 -6.94 7.13 6.67
CA TYR A 347 -6.38 8.08 7.64
C TYR A 347 -7.06 7.97 9.00
N SER A 348 -6.31 8.16 10.09
CA SER A 348 -6.84 8.31 11.45
C SER A 348 -5.93 9.25 12.24
N SER A 349 -6.43 10.43 12.60
CA SER A 349 -5.70 11.40 13.41
C SER A 349 -6.62 12.50 13.95
N GLY A 350 -6.27 13.10 15.08
CA GLY A 350 -6.94 14.29 15.60
C GLY A 350 -8.41 14.07 15.96
N GLY A 351 -8.81 12.83 16.26
CA GLY A 351 -10.20 12.46 16.50
C GLY A 351 -11.07 12.42 15.24
N LYS A 352 -10.44 12.30 14.07
CA LYS A 352 -11.11 11.99 12.81
C LYS A 352 -10.50 10.77 12.16
N PHE A 353 -11.30 10.01 11.44
CA PHE A 353 -10.82 8.93 10.60
C PHE A 353 -11.56 8.91 9.26
N TYR A 354 -10.88 8.41 8.23
CA TYR A 354 -11.43 8.26 6.89
C TYR A 354 -11.34 6.80 6.46
N LEU A 355 -12.48 6.21 6.08
CA LEU A 355 -12.60 4.86 5.57
C LEU A 355 -13.01 4.89 4.10
N LEU A 356 -12.33 4.09 3.27
CA LEU A 356 -12.79 3.77 1.92
C LEU A 356 -13.64 2.50 2.01
N ILE A 357 -14.91 2.59 1.63
CA ILE A 357 -15.84 1.45 1.69
C ILE A 357 -16.51 1.21 0.33
N PRO A 358 -16.89 -0.03 0.00
CA PRO A 358 -17.76 -0.33 -1.14
C PRO A 358 -19.10 0.43 -1.06
N ALA A 359 -19.60 0.93 -2.20
CA ALA A 359 -20.79 1.77 -2.24
C ALA A 359 -22.04 1.09 -1.63
N HIS A 360 -22.22 -0.21 -1.86
CA HIS A 360 -23.36 -0.98 -1.34
C HIS A 360 -23.36 -1.15 0.18
N LEU A 361 -22.25 -0.86 0.88
CA LEU A 361 -22.14 -0.97 2.35
C LEU A 361 -22.52 0.32 3.09
N LYS A 362 -22.94 1.38 2.37
CA LYS A 362 -23.29 2.68 2.95
C LYS A 362 -24.25 2.60 4.13
N GLU A 363 -25.36 1.86 3.99
CA GLU A 363 -26.38 1.79 5.04
C GLU A 363 -25.91 0.95 6.24
N GLN A 364 -25.10 -0.07 6.01
CA GLN A 364 -24.51 -0.86 7.11
C GLN A 364 -23.61 0.02 8.00
N VAL A 365 -22.83 0.93 7.40
CA VAL A 365 -22.01 1.88 8.16
C VAL A 365 -22.85 2.80 9.03
N LYS A 366 -23.98 3.32 8.52
CA LYS A 366 -24.89 4.13 9.33
C LYS A 366 -25.43 3.35 10.53
N HIS A 367 -25.88 2.11 10.33
CA HIS A 367 -26.36 1.27 11.42
C HIS A 367 -25.28 0.99 12.48
N ILE A 368 -24.02 0.79 12.06
CA ILE A 368 -22.90 0.62 12.99
C ILE A 368 -22.65 1.93 13.75
N ALA A 369 -22.64 3.07 13.06
CA ALA A 369 -22.45 4.39 13.67
C ALA A 369 -23.54 4.71 14.70
N ASP A 370 -24.81 4.42 14.40
CA ASP A 370 -25.92 4.59 15.34
C ASP A 370 -25.73 3.74 16.60
N SER A 371 -25.25 2.50 16.45
CA SER A 371 -24.93 1.63 17.58
C SER A 371 -23.80 2.21 18.42
N VAL A 372 -22.74 2.77 17.81
CA VAL A 372 -21.63 3.41 18.54
C VAL A 372 -22.12 4.65 19.28
N ASN A 373 -22.91 5.51 18.63
CA ASN A 373 -23.47 6.71 19.24
C ASN A 373 -24.37 6.38 20.44
N LYS A 374 -25.18 5.32 20.35
CA LYS A 374 -25.99 4.85 21.49
C LYS A 374 -25.14 4.41 22.68
N GLU A 375 -24.01 3.75 22.45
CA GLU A 375 -23.10 3.36 23.52
C GLU A 375 -22.36 4.56 24.13
N LEU A 376 -22.00 5.57 23.33
CA LEU A 376 -21.34 6.79 23.83
C LEU A 376 -22.28 7.75 24.59
N LEU A 377 -23.59 7.57 24.45
CA LEU A 377 -24.61 8.34 25.18
C LEU A 377 -24.97 7.74 26.55
N LYS A 378 -24.57 6.50 26.83
CA LYS A 378 -24.69 5.89 28.17
C LYS A 378 -23.67 6.48 29.11
#